data_AF-A0AAN5DFV8-F1
#
_entry.id   AF-A0AAN5DFV8-F1
#
_cell.length_a   1.000
_cell.length_b   1.000
_cell.length_c   1.000
_cell.angle_alpha   90.00
_cell.angle_beta   90.00
_cell.angle_gamma   90.00
#
_symmetry.space_group_name_H-M   'P 1'
#
loop_
_entity.id
_entity.type
_entity.pdbx_description
1 polymer ?
#
loop_
_entity_poly.entity_id
_entity_poly.type
_entity_poly.pdbx_seq_one_letter_code
_entity_poly.pdbx_strand_id
1 'polypeptide(L)'
;DRPSYWFFISDPFPSAFYRTTAIVSITTNSALIVTILANTANGMGNYRYLLLCFATGDIISSLSHSWISPIVHMTEHGFFFFPKHAND
;
A
#
# COMPACT_ATOMS: atom_id res chain seq x y z
N ASP A 1 -27.40 2.31 -19.05
CA ASP A 1 -26.52 3.36 -18.48
C ASP A 1 -25.66 2.79 -17.38
N ARG A 2 -24.36 3.11 -17.36
CA ARG A 2 -23.47 2.66 -16.30
C ARG A 2 -23.63 3.55 -15.07
N PRO A 3 -23.59 3.01 -13.85
CA PRO A 3 -23.70 3.81 -12.65
C PRO A 3 -22.50 4.75 -12.49
N SER A 4 -22.70 5.91 -11.85
CA SER A 4 -21.69 6.97 -11.70
C SER A 4 -20.39 6.51 -11.03
N TYR A 5 -20.47 5.50 -10.16
CA TYR A 5 -19.32 4.92 -9.45
C TYR A 5 -18.54 3.90 -10.28
N TRP A 6 -19.02 3.53 -11.47
CA TRP A 6 -18.39 2.52 -12.33
C TRP A 6 -16.91 2.81 -12.58
N PHE A 7 -16.56 4.09 -12.72
CA PHE A 7 -15.19 4.56 -12.90
C PHE A 7 -14.25 4.12 -11.76
N PHE A 8 -14.71 4.07 -10.51
CA PHE A 8 -13.89 3.69 -9.36
C PHE A 8 -13.60 2.20 -9.28
N ILE A 9 -14.42 1.36 -9.92
CA ILE A 9 -14.32 -0.10 -9.88
C ILE A 9 -13.75 -0.67 -11.17
N SER A 10 -13.91 0.03 -12.30
CA SER A 10 -13.33 -0.39 -13.58
C SER A 10 -11.82 -0.09 -13.64
N ASP A 11 -11.05 -1.04 -14.16
CA ASP A 11 -9.68 -0.77 -14.60
C ASP A 11 -9.66 0.41 -15.59
N PRO A 12 -8.67 1.32 -15.50
CA PRO A 12 -7.40 1.18 -14.78
C PRO A 12 -7.34 1.84 -13.39
N PHE A 13 -8.43 2.45 -12.89
CA PHE A 13 -8.37 3.33 -11.71
C PHE A 13 -7.88 2.63 -10.43
N PRO A 14 -8.41 1.45 -10.02
CA PRO A 14 -7.93 0.75 -8.83
C PRO A 14 -6.46 0.37 -8.91
N SER A 15 -6.04 -0.19 -10.05
CA SER A 15 -4.64 -0.61 -10.29
C SER A 15 -3.68 0.57 -10.21
N ALA A 16 -4.03 1.71 -10.80
CA ALA A 16 -3.24 2.93 -10.71
C ALA A 16 -3.15 3.45 -9.27
N PHE A 17 -4.27 3.47 -8.55
CA PHE A 17 -4.33 3.92 -7.15
C PHE A 17 -3.45 3.09 -6.21
N TYR A 18 -3.49 1.74 -6.32
CA TYR A 18 -2.64 0.87 -5.51
C TYR A 18 -1.15 1.07 -5.84
N ARG A 19 -0.80 1.22 -7.11
CA ARG A 19 0.58 1.48 -7.54
C ARG A 19 1.10 2.82 -7.03
N THR A 20 0.33 3.90 -7.16
CA THR A 20 0.75 5.21 -6.68
C THR A 20 0.90 5.24 -5.17
N THR A 21 -0.02 4.59 -4.44
CA THR A 21 0.04 4.49 -2.98
C THR A 21 1.28 3.71 -2.53
N ALA A 22 1.60 2.60 -3.19
CA ALA A 22 2.81 1.83 -2.90
C ALA A 22 4.10 2.64 -3.17
N ILE A 23 4.18 3.37 -4.28
CA ILE A 23 5.34 4.21 -4.60
C ILE A 23 5.51 5.32 -3.55
N VAL A 24 4.41 5.99 -3.17
CA VAL A 24 4.44 7.03 -2.15
C VAL A 24 4.91 6.46 -0.82
N SER A 25 4.33 5.36 -0.35
CA SER A 25 4.75 4.71 0.90
C SER A 25 6.24 4.32 0.87
N ILE A 26 6.73 3.66 -0.18
CA ILE A 26 8.15 3.28 -0.26
C ILE A 26 9.05 4.53 -0.21
N THR A 27 8.67 5.59 -0.93
CA THR A 27 9.46 6.83 -1.00
C THR A 27 9.47 7.57 0.35
N THR A 28 8.32 7.69 1.02
CA THR A 28 8.23 8.39 2.31
C THR A 28 8.90 7.61 3.43
N ASN A 29 8.73 6.29 3.47
CA ASN A 29 9.35 5.45 4.51
C ASN A 29 10.86 5.31 4.31
N SER A 30 11.36 5.26 3.08
CA SER A 30 12.80 5.32 2.82
C SER A 30 13.40 6.67 3.23
N ALA A 31 12.71 7.78 2.94
CA ALA A 31 13.11 9.11 3.42
C ALA A 31 13.11 9.19 4.96
N LEU A 32 12.14 8.56 5.63
CA LEU A 32 12.10 8.46 7.09
C LEU A 32 13.33 7.72 7.63
N ILE A 33 13.69 6.57 7.04
CA ILE A 33 14.88 5.80 7.43
C ILE A 33 16.14 6.64 7.25
N VAL A 34 16.31 7.32 6.10
CA VAL A 34 17.46 8.20 5.86
C VAL A 34 17.51 9.32 6.91
N THR A 35 16.38 9.92 7.25
CA THR A 35 16.29 10.99 8.25
C THR A 35 16.65 10.48 9.65
N ILE A 36 16.22 9.26 10.01
CA ILE A 36 16.57 8.62 11.28
C ILE A 36 18.07 8.37 11.37
N LEU A 37 18.70 7.92 10.29
CA LEU A 37 20.14 7.65 10.22
C LEU A 37 20.98 8.93 10.18
N ALA A 38 20.51 9.98 9.50
CA ALA A 38 21.19 11.26 9.38
C ALA A 38 21.11 12.11 10.66
N ASN A 39 20.04 11.95 11.44
CA ASN A 39 19.97 12.57 12.75
C ASN A 39 21.08 11.96 13.64
N THR A 40 21.69 12.73 14.55
CA THR A 40 22.66 12.22 15.54
C THR A 40 22.30 12.66 16.95
N ALA A 41 21.10 13.23 17.13
CA ALA A 41 20.63 13.71 18.41
C ALA A 41 20.54 12.57 19.45
N ASN A 42 21.34 12.70 20.51
CA ASN A 42 21.43 11.74 21.62
C ASN A 42 20.10 11.51 22.35
N GLY A 43 19.12 12.43 22.23
CA GLY A 43 17.80 12.29 22.84
C GLY A 43 16.86 11.29 22.16
N MET A 44 17.19 10.82 20.96
CA MET A 44 16.28 10.00 20.14
C MET A 44 16.44 8.48 20.35
N GLY A 45 17.29 8.04 21.28
CA GLY A 45 17.74 6.65 21.50
C GLY A 45 16.73 5.54 21.15
N ASN A 46 15.81 5.21 22.06
CA ASN A 46 14.84 4.12 21.86
C ASN A 46 13.75 4.44 20.82
N TYR A 47 13.45 5.72 20.62
CA TYR A 47 12.41 6.16 19.68
C TYR A 47 12.81 5.87 18.22
N ARG A 48 14.11 5.88 17.92
CA ARG A 48 14.66 5.48 16.61
C ARG A 48 14.27 4.07 16.21
N TYR A 49 14.35 3.13 17.15
CA TYR A 49 13.99 1.73 16.88
C TYR A 49 12.50 1.59 16.56
N LEU A 50 11.63 2.31 17.28
CA LEU A 50 10.19 2.31 16.98
C LEU A 50 9.90 2.89 15.59
N LEU A 51 10.54 4.01 15.24
CA LEU A 51 10.36 4.63 13.93
C LEU A 51 10.91 3.76 12.78
N LEU A 52 12.02 3.04 13.00
CA LEU A 52 12.54 2.08 12.04
C LEU A 52 11.58 0.91 11.85
N CYS A 53 11.06 0.33 12.94
CA CYS A 53 10.06 -0.74 12.87
C CYS A 53 8.77 -0.27 12.17
N PHE A 54 8.36 0.97 12.40
CA PHE A 54 7.20 1.57 11.73
C PHE A 54 7.46 1.69 10.22
N ALA A 55 8.60 2.25 9.82
CA ALA A 55 8.93 2.41 8.40
C ALA A 55 9.09 1.08 7.66
N THR A 56 9.74 0.08 8.28
CA THR A 56 9.89 -1.24 7.67
C THR A 56 8.55 -1.98 7.59
N GLY A 57 7.73 -1.90 8.62
CA GLY A 57 6.37 -2.46 8.63
C GLY A 57 5.50 -1.87 7.53
N ASP A 58 5.56 -0.55 7.31
CA ASP A 58 4.76 0.12 6.28
C ASP A 58 5.21 -0.26 4.86
N ILE A 59 6.51 -0.41 4.63
CA ILE A 59 7.04 -0.92 3.35
C ILE A 59 6.56 -2.35 3.09
N ILE A 60 6.64 -3.24 4.10
CA ILE A 60 6.19 -4.64 3.98
C ILE A 60 4.68 -4.71 3.72
N SER A 61 3.90 -3.89 4.44
CA SER A 61 2.45 -3.80 4.26
C SER A 61 2.08 -3.32 2.86
N SER A 62 2.75 -2.28 2.36
CA SER A 62 2.51 -1.75 1.00
C SER A 62 2.89 -2.74 -0.09
N LEU A 63 3.99 -3.49 0.07
CA LEU A 63 4.37 -4.58 -0.83
C LEU A 63 3.32 -5.70 -0.81
N SER A 64 2.86 -6.07 0.39
CA SER A 64 1.83 -7.09 0.57
C SER A 64 0.52 -6.68 -0.10
N HIS A 65 0.11 -5.41 0.03
CA HIS A 65 -1.08 -4.87 -0.62
C HIS A 65 -0.97 -4.91 -2.15
N SER A 66 0.21 -4.58 -2.70
CA SER A 66 0.46 -4.68 -4.15
C SER A 66 0.46 -6.13 -4.64
N TRP A 67 0.86 -7.10 -3.81
CA TRP A 67 0.87 -8.52 -4.17
C TRP A 67 -0.52 -9.16 -4.09
N ILE A 68 -1.26 -8.86 -3.03
CA ILE A 68 -2.55 -9.48 -2.69
C ILE A 68 -3.71 -8.85 -3.46
N SER A 69 -3.54 -7.65 -4.04
CA SER A 69 -4.54 -6.89 -4.81
C SER A 69 -5.65 -7.78 -5.40
N PRO A 70 -6.80 -7.91 -4.70
CA PRO A 70 -7.83 -8.86 -5.08
C PRO A 70 -8.48 -8.40 -6.38
N ILE A 71 -8.84 -9.36 -7.23
CA ILE A 71 -9.63 -9.09 -8.42
C ILE A 71 -11.08 -8.91 -7.93
N VAL A 72 -11.56 -7.66 -7.98
CA VAL A 72 -12.92 -7.32 -7.55
C VAL A 72 -13.86 -7.48 -8.74
N HIS A 73 -14.77 -8.45 -8.66
CA HIS A 73 -15.83 -8.67 -9.64
C HIS A 73 -17.17 -8.20 -9.05
N MET A 74 -17.78 -7.21 -9.67
CA MET A 74 -19.12 -6.76 -9.30
C MET A 74 -20.16 -7.53 -10.12
N THR A 75 -21.05 -8.22 -9.41
CA THR A 75 -22.24 -8.86 -9.99
C THR A 75 -23.50 -8.12 -9.54
N GLU A 76 -24.64 -8.44 -10.13
CA GLU A 76 -25.93 -7.82 -9.79
C GLU A 76 -26.33 -7.98 -8.30
N HIS A 77 -25.74 -8.96 -7.60
CA HIS A 77 -26.03 -9.28 -6.21
C HIS A 77 -24.93 -8.85 -5.20
N GLY A 78 -23.80 -8.29 -5.67
CA GLY A 78 -22.74 -7.83 -4.77
C GLY A 78 -21.32 -7.92 -5.33
N PHE A 79 -20.36 -7.64 -4.44
CA PHE A 79 -18.93 -7.66 -4.72
C PHE A 79 -18.31 -9.02 -4.37
N PHE A 80 -17.66 -9.64 -5.35
CA PHE A 80 -16.84 -10.83 -5.16
C PHE A 80 -15.37 -10.44 -5.22
N PHE A 81 -14.61 -10.84 -4.20
CA PHE A 81 -13.16 -10.63 -4.13
C PHE A 81 -12.46 -11.95 -4.43
N PHE A 82 -11.82 -12.05 -5.60
CA PHE A 82 -11.03 -13.22 -5.96
C PHE A 82 -9.55 -12.99 -5.65
N PRO A 83 -8.85 -13.94 -5.00
CA PRO A 83 -7.41 -13.88 -4.87
C PRO A 83 -6.78 -13.92 -6.27
N LYS A 84 -5.86 -12.99 -6.54
CA LYS A 84 -5.19 -12.90 -7.83
C LYS A 84 -4.39 -14.16 -8.21
N HIS A 85 -3.98 -14.96 -7.23
CA HIS A 85 -3.20 -16.20 -7.38
C HIS A 85 -4.01 -17.48 -7.06
N ALA A 86 -5.34 -17.47 -7.21
CA ALA A 86 -6.16 -18.65 -6.89
C ALA A 86 -6.00 -19.83 -7.87
N ASN A 87 -5.31 -19.65 -9.00
CA ASN A 87 -5.16 -20.65 -10.07
C ASN A 87 -3.69 -20.98 -10.39
N ASP A 88 -2.73 -20.57 -9.55
CA ASP A 88 -1.31 -20.97 -9.65
C ASP A 88 -1.01 -22.13 -8.69
#